data_AF-A0A2M8NI71-F1
#
_entry.id   AF-A0A2M8NI71-F1
#
_cell.length_a   1.000
_cell.length_b   1.000
_cell.length_c   1.000
_cell.angle_alpha   90.00
_cell.angle_beta   90.00
_cell.angle_gamma   90.00
#
_symmetry.space_group_name_H-M   'P 1'
#
loop_
_entity.id
_entity.type
_entity.pdbx_description
1 polymer ?
#
loop_
_entity_poly.entity_id
_entity_poly.type
_entity_poly.pdbx_seq_one_letter_code
_entity_poly.pdbx_strand_id
1 'polypeptide(L)'
;MAFLNRDEREALLQELVTLPFNKAKWKLRRLDPKGKLAYFRNMQTSGKFHTRFDLDGLGTRVTLVEQQIKKPGKSPRYEKSEFELVEVIVEPTPENRM
;
A
#
# COMPACT_ATOMS: atom_id res chain seq x y z
N MET A 1 -12.72 5.37 -17.67
CA MET A 1 -12.23 6.28 -16.61
C MET A 1 -10.95 6.90 -17.12
N ALA A 2 -10.74 8.17 -16.84
CA ALA A 2 -9.49 8.85 -17.16
C ALA A 2 -8.40 8.36 -16.17
N PHE A 3 -7.15 8.31 -16.63
CA PHE A 3 -6.05 8.01 -15.75
C PHE A 3 -5.80 9.14 -14.75
N LEU A 4 -5.29 8.80 -13.56
CA LEU A 4 -4.95 9.80 -12.56
C LEU A 4 -3.79 10.67 -13.08
N ASN A 5 -3.96 11.98 -13.00
CA ASN A 5 -2.89 12.94 -13.27
C ASN A 5 -1.90 13.00 -12.09
N ARG A 6 -0.83 13.81 -12.22
CA ARG A 6 0.20 13.93 -11.18
C ARG A 6 -0.36 14.39 -9.83
N ASP A 7 -1.20 15.43 -9.83
CA ASP A 7 -1.73 16.04 -8.61
C ASP A 7 -2.68 15.08 -7.88
N GLU A 8 -3.48 14.32 -8.63
CA GLU A 8 -4.37 13.29 -8.09
C GLU A 8 -3.60 12.11 -7.49
N ARG A 9 -2.47 11.73 -8.10
CA ARG A 9 -1.57 10.70 -7.53
C ARG A 9 -0.92 11.19 -6.22
N GLU A 10 -0.54 12.45 -6.16
CA GLU A 10 0.03 13.06 -4.96
C GLU A 10 -1.02 13.19 -3.84
N ALA A 11 -2.25 13.59 -4.17
CA ALA A 11 -3.36 13.60 -3.22
C ALA A 11 -3.66 12.20 -2.68
N LEU A 12 -3.66 11.18 -3.56
CA LEU A 12 -3.83 9.79 -3.15
C LEU A 12 -2.71 9.34 -2.21
N LEU A 13 -1.45 9.69 -2.50
CA LEU A 13 -0.32 9.40 -1.63
C LEU A 13 -0.51 10.03 -0.24
N GLN A 14 -0.79 11.33 -0.18
CA GLN A 14 -0.99 12.06 1.07
C GLN A 14 -2.11 11.46 1.91
N GLU A 15 -3.22 11.06 1.27
CA GLU A 15 -4.30 10.41 1.98
C GLU A 15 -3.89 9.04 2.53
N LEU A 16 -3.25 8.20 1.73
CA LEU A 16 -2.89 6.84 2.13
C LEU A 16 -1.88 6.79 3.28
N VAL A 17 -0.95 7.75 3.35
CA VAL A 17 0.03 7.86 4.43
C VAL A 17 -0.63 8.12 5.79
N THR A 18 -1.77 8.82 5.82
CA THR A 18 -2.49 9.10 7.07
C THR A 18 -3.34 7.92 7.57
N LEU A 19 -3.56 6.91 6.73
CA LEU A 19 -4.45 5.80 7.03
C LEU A 19 -3.70 4.59 7.59
N PRO A 20 -4.28 3.86 8.57
CA PRO A 20 -3.74 2.57 8.97
C PRO A 20 -3.81 1.58 7.81
N PHE A 21 -2.84 0.67 7.73
CA PHE A 21 -2.67 -0.27 6.62
C PHE A 21 -3.97 -0.92 6.14
N ASN A 22 -4.79 -1.44 7.06
CA ASN A 22 -6.04 -2.10 6.69
C ASN A 22 -7.04 -1.15 6.02
N LYS A 23 -7.13 0.12 6.46
CA LYS A 23 -8.00 1.11 5.83
C LYS A 23 -7.45 1.50 4.46
N ALA A 24 -6.15 1.77 4.34
CA ALA A 24 -5.49 2.06 3.07
C ALA A 24 -5.72 0.91 2.06
N LYS A 25 -5.51 -0.34 2.48
CA LYS A 25 -5.74 -1.55 1.68
C LYS A 25 -7.18 -1.67 1.20
N TRP A 26 -8.17 -1.49 2.08
CA TRP A 26 -9.58 -1.58 1.71
C TRP A 26 -10.01 -0.44 0.80
N LYS A 27 -9.47 0.77 1.00
CA LYS A 27 -9.71 1.90 0.11
C LYS A 27 -9.18 1.60 -1.29
N LEU A 28 -7.92 1.20 -1.44
CA LEU A 28 -7.34 0.82 -2.75
C LEU A 28 -8.14 -0.26 -3.46
N ARG A 29 -8.62 -1.26 -2.72
CA ARG A 29 -9.44 -2.35 -3.27
C ARG A 29 -10.82 -1.89 -3.78
N ARG A 30 -11.33 -0.74 -3.30
CA ARG A 30 -12.62 -0.17 -3.73
C ARG A 30 -12.46 1.01 -4.69
N LEU A 31 -11.26 1.58 -4.76
CA LEU A 31 -10.98 2.79 -5.53
C LEU A 31 -11.09 2.55 -7.04
N ASP A 32 -10.62 1.39 -7.51
CA ASP A 32 -10.70 0.99 -8.91
C ASP A 32 -11.42 -0.35 -9.05
N PRO A 33 -12.59 -0.42 -9.74
CA PRO A 33 -13.27 -1.68 -10.04
C PRO A 33 -12.45 -2.65 -10.89
N LYS A 34 -11.50 -2.14 -11.69
CA LYS A 34 -10.56 -2.94 -12.47
C LYS A 34 -9.26 -3.21 -11.71
N GLY A 35 -9.10 -2.63 -10.52
CA GLY A 35 -7.90 -2.75 -9.72
C GLY A 35 -7.71 -4.17 -9.20
N LYS A 36 -6.47 -4.64 -9.20
CA LYS A 36 -6.09 -5.97 -8.73
C LYS A 36 -4.99 -5.89 -7.68
N LEU A 37 -5.01 -6.86 -6.77
CA LEU A 37 -3.94 -7.08 -5.82
C LEU A 37 -2.84 -7.88 -6.52
N ALA A 38 -1.72 -7.24 -6.84
CA ALA A 38 -0.60 -7.88 -7.54
C ALA A 38 0.13 -8.86 -6.62
N TYR A 39 0.43 -8.44 -5.39
CA TYR A 39 0.95 -9.32 -4.34
C TYR A 39 0.64 -8.77 -2.96
N PHE A 40 0.53 -9.69 -2.00
CA PHE A 40 0.22 -9.38 -0.60
C PHE A 40 1.40 -9.74 0.31
N ARG A 41 1.84 -8.78 1.14
CA ARG A 41 2.92 -8.95 2.12
C ARG A 41 4.12 -9.73 1.59
N ASN A 42 4.57 -9.37 0.40
CA ASN A 42 5.76 -9.94 -0.20
C ASN A 42 7.01 -9.33 0.46
N MET A 43 7.88 -10.17 0.99
CA MET A 43 9.12 -9.73 1.62
C MET A 43 10.21 -9.58 0.56
N GLN A 44 10.29 -8.40 -0.05
CA GLN A 44 11.32 -8.08 -1.06
C GLN A 44 12.62 -7.57 -0.43
N THR A 45 12.54 -7.00 0.77
CA THR A 45 13.68 -6.55 1.58
C THR A 45 13.51 -7.09 3.00
N SER A 46 14.61 -7.43 3.68
CA SER A 46 14.55 -7.95 5.05
C SER A 46 13.77 -7.01 5.97
N GLY A 47 12.73 -7.53 6.61
CA GLY A 47 11.89 -6.78 7.55
C GLY A 47 10.86 -5.84 6.94
N LYS A 48 10.80 -5.70 5.60
CA LYS A 48 9.79 -4.89 4.89
C LYS A 48 8.86 -5.79 4.07
N PHE A 49 7.56 -5.64 4.31
CA PHE A 49 6.49 -6.36 3.64
C PHE A 49 5.78 -5.43 2.66
N HIS A 50 5.90 -5.74 1.38
CA HIS A 50 5.31 -4.93 0.32
C HIS A 50 3.96 -5.54 -0.08
N THR A 51 2.92 -4.72 -0.15
CA THR A 51 1.61 -5.07 -0.69
C THR A 51 1.31 -4.14 -1.86
N ARG A 52 1.20 -4.68 -3.07
CA ARG A 52 1.02 -3.87 -4.28
C ARG A 52 -0.36 -4.06 -4.89
N PHE A 53 -0.96 -2.94 -5.27
CA PHE A 53 -2.18 -2.85 -6.04
C PHE A 53 -1.86 -2.24 -7.40
N ASP A 54 -2.27 -2.92 -8.46
CA ASP A 54 -2.29 -2.37 -9.81
C ASP A 54 -3.71 -1.83 -10.06
N LEU A 55 -3.85 -0.52 -10.13
CA LEU A 55 -5.10 0.18 -10.41
C LEU A 55 -5.15 0.48 -11.91
N ASP A 56 -5.33 -0.58 -12.72
CA ASP A 56 -5.28 -0.54 -14.18
C ASP A 56 -6.28 0.47 -14.77
N GLY A 57 -7.46 0.63 -14.15
CA GLY A 57 -8.48 1.60 -14.56
C GLY A 57 -8.11 3.06 -14.27
N LEU A 58 -7.15 3.29 -13.37
CA LEU A 58 -6.63 4.60 -12.96
C LEU A 58 -5.20 4.86 -13.46
N GLY A 59 -4.61 3.90 -14.19
CA GLY A 59 -3.26 4.01 -14.74
C GLY A 59 -2.19 4.21 -13.66
N THR A 60 -2.37 3.63 -12.47
CA THR A 60 -1.50 3.85 -11.33
C THR A 60 -1.25 2.55 -10.57
N ARG A 61 -0.04 2.38 -10.04
CA ARG A 61 0.34 1.30 -9.13
C ARG A 61 0.62 1.87 -7.76
N VAL A 62 0.09 1.23 -6.74
CA VAL A 62 0.27 1.65 -5.36
C VAL A 62 0.89 0.52 -4.57
N THR A 63 2.02 0.78 -3.93
CA THR A 63 2.70 -0.16 -3.03
C THR A 63 2.62 0.36 -1.61
N LEU A 64 1.99 -0.41 -0.73
CA LEU A 64 1.99 -0.20 0.72
C LEU A 64 3.13 -1.02 1.32
N VAL A 65 3.99 -0.39 2.11
CA VAL A 65 5.15 -1.05 2.74
C VAL A 65 4.95 -1.08 4.25
N GLU A 66 4.72 -2.28 4.78
CA GLU A 66 4.65 -2.53 6.22
C GLU A 66 6.02 -2.96 6.75
N GLN A 67 6.39 -2.51 7.95
CA GLN A 67 7.53 -3.04 8.70
C GLN A 67 7.03 -3.77 9.94
N GLN A 68 7.61 -4.94 10.21
CA GLN A 68 7.33 -5.66 11.45
C GLN A 68 8.04 -4.97 12.62
N ILE A 69 7.28 -4.67 13.66
CA ILE A 69 7.78 -4.11 14.91
C ILE A 69 7.64 -5.15 15.99
N LYS A 70 8.74 -5.39 16.71
CA LYS A 70 8.73 -6.23 17.89
C LYS A 70 8.21 -5.41 19.06
N LYS A 71 6.99 -5.72 19.52
CA LYS A 71 6.53 -5.25 20.83
C LYS A 71 6.62 -6.38 21.86
N PRO A 72 7.15 -6.10 23.07
CA PRO A 72 7.09 -7.07 24.15
C PRO A 72 5.62 -7.35 24.45
N GLY A 73 5.22 -8.62 24.36
CA GLY A 73 3.85 -8.99 24.70
C GLY A 73 3.60 -8.91 26.19
N LYS A 74 2.31 -8.98 26.58
CA LYS A 74 1.86 -8.97 27.99
C LYS A 74 2.42 -10.13 28.83
N SER A 75 3.02 -11.15 28.21
CA SER A 75 3.60 -12.32 28.86
C SER A 75 4.87 -12.72 28.10
N PRO A 76 5.93 -13.18 28.80
CA PRO A 76 7.20 -13.59 28.19
C PRO A 76 7.07 -14.76 27.20
N ARG A 77 5.90 -15.40 27.11
CA ARG A 77 5.64 -16.54 26.20
C ARG A 77 5.04 -16.12 24.85
N TYR A 78 4.59 -14.89 24.69
CA TYR A 78 3.89 -14.42 23.50
C TYR A 78 4.47 -13.10 23.02
N GLU A 79 5.22 -13.11 21.92
CA GLU A 79 5.55 -11.89 21.20
C GLU A 79 4.38 -11.51 20.28
N LYS A 80 3.88 -10.28 20.41
CA LYS A 80 2.92 -9.76 19.43
C LYS A 80 3.71 -9.22 18.25
N SER A 81 3.52 -9.84 17.10
CA SER A 81 3.96 -9.27 15.83
C SER A 81 3.01 -8.16 15.44
N GLU A 82 3.44 -6.91 15.63
CA GLU A 82 2.75 -5.75 15.11
C GLU A 82 3.41 -5.31 13.80
N PHE A 83 2.60 -4.73 12.91
CA PHE A 83 3.05 -4.24 11.62
C PHE A 83 2.61 -2.79 11.51
N GLU A 84 3.55 -1.91 11.20
CA GLU A 84 3.27 -0.50 10.95
C GLU A 84 3.49 -0.18 9.47
N LEU A 85 2.61 0.65 8.90
CA LEU A 85 2.78 1.18 7.56
C LEU A 85 3.88 2.24 7.60
N VAL A 86 5.02 1.98 6.97
CA VAL A 86 6.19 2.86 7.03
C VAL A 86 6.31 3.71 5.78
N GLU A 87 5.87 3.18 4.64
CA GLU A 87 6.05 3.85 3.35
C GLU A 87 4.89 3.52 2.42
N VAL A 88 4.49 4.51 1.63
CA VAL A 88 3.52 4.37 0.54
C VAL A 88 4.18 4.89 -0.72
N ILE A 89 4.15 4.08 -1.77
CA ILE A 89 4.74 4.40 -3.06
C ILE A 89 3.62 4.42 -4.09
N VAL A 90 3.46 5.53 -4.80
CA VAL A 90 2.45 5.69 -5.86
C VAL A 90 3.18 5.98 -7.16
N GLU A 91 3.07 5.07 -8.12
CA GLU A 91 3.78 5.15 -9.41
C GLU A 91 2.78 5.09 -10.57
N PRO A 92 2.99 5.84 -11.66
CA PRO A 92 2.20 5.67 -12.86
C PRO A 92 2.44 4.29 -13.51
N THR A 93 1.42 3.73 -14.17
CA THR A 93 1.64 2.59 -15.07
C THR A 93 2.35 3.05 -16.35
N PRO A 94 3.01 2.14 -17.10
CA PRO A 94 3.62 2.49 -18.38
C PRO A 94 2.65 3.12 -19.40
N GLU A 95 1.36 2.82 -19.27
CA GLU A 95 0.28 3.36 -20.10
C GLU A 95 -0.10 4.81 -19.73
N ASN A 96 0.28 5.26 -18.53
CA ASN A 96 -0.03 6.58 -17.98
C ASN A 96 1.24 7.36 -17.63
N ARG A 97 2.15 7.54 -18.60
CA ARG A 97 3.42 8.27 -18.42
C ARG A 97 3.32 9.80 -18.46
N MET A 98 2.11 10.35 -18.59
CA MET A 98 1.86 11.80 -18.73
C MET A 98 1.65 12.48 -17.37
#